data_AF-A0A2E4DE15-F1
#
_entry.id   AF-A0A2E4DE15-F1
#
_cell.length_a   1.000
_cell.length_b   1.000
_cell.length_c   1.000
_cell.angle_alpha   90.00
_cell.angle_beta   90.00
_cell.angle_gamma   90.00
#
_symmetry.space_group_name_H-M   'P 1'
#
loop_
_entity.id
_entity.type
_entity.pdbx_description
1 polymer ?
#
loop_
_entity_poly.entity_id
_entity_poly.type
_entity_poly.pdbx_seq_one_letter_code
_entity_poly.pdbx_strand_id
1 'polypeptide(L)'
;MKYLITLYYFFTFDANARSLRSTANKFAQETTQLAMICGLIGIILAGIYFALGKQDASTKFTQAFFGILIIALGPSIVSFIKGLA
;
A
#
# COMPACT_ATOMS: atom_id res chain seq x y z
N MET A 1 8.96 -38.99 -22.24
CA MET A 1 7.97 -37.91 -22.48
C MET A 1 7.28 -37.41 -21.20
N LYS A 2 6.77 -38.27 -20.31
CA LYS A 2 6.03 -37.87 -19.09
C LYS A 2 6.78 -36.87 -18.16
N TYR A 3 8.10 -37.06 -18.01
CA TYR A 3 8.93 -36.18 -17.17
C TYR A 3 9.15 -34.77 -17.75
N LEU A 4 9.20 -34.64 -19.08
CA LEU A 4 9.36 -33.33 -19.74
C LEU A 4 8.12 -32.44 -19.58
N ILE A 5 6.93 -33.06 -19.60
CA ILE A 5 5.66 -32.35 -19.40
C ILE A 5 5.56 -31.82 -17.97
N THR A 6 6.01 -32.60 -16.99
CA THR A 6 6.01 -32.21 -15.57
C THR A 6 6.99 -31.06 -15.31
N LEU A 7 8.18 -31.11 -15.93
CA LEU A 7 9.20 -30.06 -15.81
C LEU A 7 8.73 -28.74 -16.48
N TYR A 8 8.07 -28.83 -17.64
CA TYR A 8 7.46 -27.69 -18.30
C TYR A 8 6.36 -27.03 -17.44
N TYR A 9 5.50 -27.84 -16.81
CA TYR A 9 4.45 -27.34 -15.93
C TYR A 9 5.04 -26.59 -14.72
N PHE A 10 6.11 -27.12 -14.11
CA PHE A 10 6.79 -26.48 -12.99
C PHE A 10 7.39 -25.12 -13.38
N PHE A 11 8.10 -25.05 -14.52
CA PHE A 11 8.67 -23.79 -15.01
C PHE A 11 7.61 -22.74 -15.36
N THR A 12 6.49 -23.16 -15.95
CA THR A 12 5.39 -22.26 -16.32
C THR A 12 4.66 -21.75 -15.08
N PHE A 13 4.51 -22.59 -14.05
CA PHE A 13 3.92 -22.21 -12.77
C PHE A 13 4.79 -21.18 -12.03
N ASP A 14 6.11 -21.40 -11.99
CA ASP A 14 7.07 -20.44 -11.41
C ASP A 14 7.06 -19.09 -12.15
N ALA A 15 7.00 -19.12 -13.50
CA ALA A 15 6.93 -17.90 -14.31
C ALA A 15 5.64 -17.10 -14.04
N ASN A 16 4.50 -17.78 -13.96
CA ASN A 16 3.21 -17.15 -13.63
C ASN A 16 3.16 -16.65 -12.18
N ALA A 17 3.75 -17.37 -11.23
CA ALA A 17 3.85 -16.93 -9.84
C ALA A 17 4.71 -15.67 -9.71
N ARG A 18 5.81 -15.57 -10.47
CA ARG A 18 6.66 -14.38 -10.53
C ARG A 18 5.96 -13.19 -11.19
N SER A 19 5.22 -13.41 -12.27
CA SER A 19 4.48 -12.34 -12.94
C SER A 19 3.33 -11.82 -12.07
N LEU A 20 2.58 -12.71 -11.41
CA LEU A 20 1.54 -12.34 -10.42
C LEU A 20 2.13 -11.55 -9.25
N ARG A 21 3.27 -11.99 -8.71
CA ARG A 21 3.96 -11.27 -7.63
C ARG A 21 4.43 -9.88 -8.08
N SER A 22 4.92 -9.76 -9.31
CA SER A 22 5.32 -8.47 -9.89
C SER A 22 4.12 -7.52 -10.04
N THR A 23 3.00 -8.01 -10.56
CA THR A 23 1.75 -7.25 -10.68
C THR A 23 1.22 -6.81 -9.31
N ALA A 24 1.23 -7.70 -8.32
CA ALA A 24 0.81 -7.39 -6.95
C ALA A 24 1.70 -6.30 -6.31
N ASN A 25 3.01 -6.34 -6.54
CA ASN A 25 3.93 -5.30 -6.06
C ASN A 25 3.65 -3.93 -6.71
N LYS A 26 3.39 -3.90 -8.03
CA LYS A 26 3.03 -2.65 -8.74
C LYS A 26 1.69 -2.11 -8.25
N PHE A 27 0.69 -2.97 -8.11
CA PHE A 27 -0.62 -2.59 -7.59
C PHE A 27 -0.52 -2.03 -6.16
N ALA A 28 0.27 -2.66 -5.29
CA ALA A 28 0.52 -2.17 -3.94
C ALA A 28 1.20 -0.79 -3.95
N GLN A 29 2.15 -0.57 -4.87
CA GLN A 29 2.82 0.73 -5.03
C GLN A 29 1.85 1.84 -5.45
N GLU A 30 1.04 1.59 -6.49
CA GLU A 30 0.02 2.55 -6.95
C GLU A 30 -1.06 2.81 -5.89
N THR A 31 -1.52 1.76 -5.21
CA THR A 31 -2.49 1.88 -4.12
C THR A 31 -1.94 2.71 -2.96
N THR A 32 -0.65 2.55 -2.64
CA THR A 32 0.01 3.36 -1.61
C THR A 32 0.07 4.83 -2.02
N GLN A 33 0.40 5.15 -3.27
CA GLN A 33 0.35 6.52 -3.79
C GLN A 33 -1.06 7.12 -3.73
N LEU A 34 -2.08 6.37 -4.15
CA LEU A 34 -3.47 6.81 -4.06
C LEU A 34 -3.91 7.05 -2.61
N ALA A 35 -3.54 6.17 -1.70
CA ALA A 35 -3.85 6.30 -0.28
C ALA A 35 -3.18 7.55 0.34
N MET A 36 -1.94 7.86 -0.05
CA MET A 36 -1.25 9.08 0.36
C MET A 36 -1.93 10.34 -0.17
N ILE A 37 -2.39 10.34 -1.43
CA ILE A 37 -3.15 11.45 -2.03
C ILE A 37 -4.48 11.65 -1.29
N CYS A 38 -5.21 10.58 -0.99
CA CYS A 38 -6.45 10.64 -0.20
C CYS A 38 -6.20 11.21 1.20
N GLY A 39 -5.12 10.81 1.86
CA GLY A 39 -4.73 11.36 3.16
C GLY A 39 -4.43 12.87 3.10
N LEU A 40 -3.68 13.32 2.09
CA LEU A 40 -3.39 14.74 1.87
C LEU A 40 -4.66 15.56 1.64
N ILE A 41 -5.61 15.04 0.85
CA ILE A 41 -6.92 15.68 0.66
C ILE A 41 -7.67 15.78 2.00
N GLY A 42 -7.62 14.74 2.84
CA GLY A 42 -8.20 14.75 4.18
C GLY A 42 -7.59 15.84 5.08
N ILE A 43 -6.27 16.05 5.01
CA ILE A 43 -5.57 17.12 5.73
C ILE A 43 -6.02 18.50 5.23
N ILE A 44 -6.09 18.70 3.91
CA ILE A 44 -6.53 19.98 3.31
C ILE A 44 -7.97 20.30 3.75
N LEU A 45 -8.87 19.32 3.67
CA LEU A 45 -10.26 19.48 4.12
C LEU A 45 -10.33 19.80 5.63
N ALA A 46 -9.53 19.13 6.46
CA ALA A 46 -9.47 19.42 7.89
C ALA A 46 -8.94 20.85 8.16
N GLY A 47 -7.96 21.32 7.38
CA GLY A 47 -7.48 22.71 7.43
C GLY A 47 -8.55 23.73 7.06
N ILE A 48 -9.37 23.45 6.04
CA ILE A 48 -10.52 24.29 5.68
C ILE A 48 -11.56 24.29 6.80
N TYR A 49 -11.87 23.14 7.40
CA TYR A 49 -12.78 23.07 8.56
C TYR A 49 -12.26 23.83 9.77
N PHE A 50 -10.94 23.88 9.96
CA PHE A 50 -10.31 24.65 11.03
C PHE A 50 -10.44 26.15 10.77
N ALA A 51 -10.23 26.59 9.53
CA ALA A 51 -10.43 27.98 9.12
C ALA A 51 -11.90 28.44 9.26
N LEU A 52 -12.86 27.52 9.12
CA LEU A 52 -14.29 27.77 9.35
C LEU A 52 -14.68 27.75 10.84
N GLY A 53 -13.72 27.59 11.77
CA GLY A 53 -13.96 27.62 13.21
C GLY A 53 -14.67 26.38 13.77
N LYS A 54 -14.70 25.27 13.01
CA LYS A 54 -15.39 24.05 13.44
C LYS A 54 -14.52 23.28 14.45
N GLN A 55 -15.02 23.04 15.65
CA GLN A 55 -14.27 22.38 16.74
C GLN A 55 -13.78 20.96 16.40
N ASP A 56 -14.50 20.24 15.53
CA ASP A 56 -14.10 18.89 15.08
C ASP A 56 -12.94 18.88 14.08
N ALA A 57 -12.43 20.05 13.67
CA ALA A 57 -11.38 20.14 12.66
C ALA A 57 -10.03 19.58 13.15
N SER A 58 -9.70 19.81 14.43
CA SER A 58 -8.45 19.33 15.03
C SER A 58 -8.42 17.80 15.08
N THR A 59 -9.51 17.17 15.51
CA THR A 59 -9.63 15.70 15.52
C THR A 59 -9.58 15.09 14.12
N LYS A 60 -10.24 15.70 13.13
CA LYS A 60 -10.17 15.26 11.73
C LYS A 60 -8.77 15.41 11.14
N PHE A 61 -8.05 16.47 11.49
CA PHE A 61 -6.67 16.69 11.08
C PHE A 61 -5.76 15.60 11.65
N THR A 62 -5.85 15.33 12.95
CA THR A 62 -5.09 14.26 13.62
C THR A 62 -5.40 12.89 13.03
N GLN A 63 -6.67 12.57 12.75
CA GLN A 63 -7.05 11.32 12.10
C GLN A 63 -6.46 11.18 10.69
N ALA A 64 -6.54 12.23 9.87
CA ALA A 64 -5.95 12.22 8.54
C ALA A 64 -4.41 12.06 8.60
N PHE A 65 -3.77 12.74 9.55
CA PHE A 65 -2.33 12.65 9.77
C PHE A 65 -1.88 11.25 10.22
N PHE A 66 -2.58 10.64 11.19
CA PHE A 66 -2.32 9.26 11.61
C PHE A 66 -2.56 8.25 10.47
N GLY A 67 -3.59 8.46 9.64
CA GLY A 67 -3.84 7.62 8.47
C GLY A 67 -2.65 7.62 7.50
N ILE A 68 -2.10 8.80 7.20
CA ILE A 68 -0.90 8.94 6.35
C ILE A 68 0.31 8.26 6.97
N LEU A 69 0.53 8.42 8.28
CA LEU A 69 1.63 7.77 8.99
C LEU A 69 1.56 6.24 8.91
N ILE A 70 0.37 5.66 9.06
CA ILE A 70 0.17 4.20 8.95
C ILE A 70 0.49 3.72 7.54
N ILE A 71 0.04 4.44 6.52
CA ILE A 71 0.33 4.13 5.10
C ILE A 71 1.85 4.19 4.85
N ALA A 72 2.53 5.21 5.38
CA ALA A 72 3.97 5.36 5.26
C ALA A 72 4.78 4.28 6.02
N LEU A 73 4.22 3.72 7.10
CA LEU A 73 4.83 2.63 7.87
C LEU A 73 4.70 1.25 7.21
N GLY A 74 3.72 1.07 6.33
CA GLY A 74 3.46 -0.21 5.64
C GLY A 74 4.69 -0.83 4.96
N PRO A 75 5.44 -0.08 4.12
CA PRO A 75 6.66 -0.58 3.48
C PRO A 75 7.74 -1.00 4.50
N SER A 76 7.88 -0.25 5.60
CA SER A 76 8.86 -0.53 6.65
C SER A 76 8.53 -1.82 7.41
N ILE A 77 7.25 -2.08 7.69
CA ILE A 77 6.79 -3.33 8.31
C ILE A 77 7.04 -4.52 7.37
N VAL A 78 6.73 -4.37 6.08
CA VAL A 78 6.99 -5.43 5.09
C VAL A 78 8.49 -5.70 4.95
N SER A 79 9.32 -4.65 4.97
CA SER A 79 10.78 -4.78 4.94
C SER A 79 11.31 -5.48 6.19
N PHE A 80 10.81 -5.10 7.37
CA PHE A 80 11.16 -5.73 8.64
C PHE A 80 10.83 -7.24 8.65
N ILE A 81 9.63 -7.62 8.21
CA ILE A 81 9.23 -9.04 8.11
C ILE A 81 10.12 -9.81 7.12
N LYS A 82 10.43 -9.22 5.96
CA LYS A 82 11.32 -9.85 4.97
C LYS A 82 12.78 -9.93 5.41
N GLY A 83 13.24 -9.03 6.27
CA GLY A 83 14.59 -9.05 6.83
C GLY A 83 14.75 -10.01 8.01
N LEU A 84 13.66 -10.51 8.59
CA LEU A 84 13.66 -11.47 9.69
C LEU A 84 13.64 -12.94 9.21
N ALA A 85 13.24 -13.17 7.96
CA ALA A 85 13.12 -14.48 7.31
C ALA A 85 14.36 -14.79 6.46
#